data_AF-A0A442UCN9-F1
#
_entry.id   AF-A0A442UCN9-F1
#
_cell.length_a   1.000
_cell.length_b   1.000
_cell.length_c   1.000
_cell.angle_alpha   90.00
_cell.angle_beta   90.00
_cell.angle_gamma   90.00
#
_symmetry.space_group_name_H-M   'P 1'
#
loop_
_entity.id
_entity.type
_entity.pdbx_description
1 polymer ?
#
loop_
_entity_poly.entity_id
_entity_poly.type
_entity_poly.pdbx_seq_one_letter_code
_entity_poly.pdbx_strand_id
1 'polypeptide(L)'
;MTEHSKIAAGHQARLAVVYLRQSSASQVENNRESTERQYALSGRARELGWPDERVLVIDEDLGLSGSGSVMRAGFARLTSEVALARVGIVLGLEVSRLARNNADWHRLIELAGLTDTLIGDADGIYHPALFNDRLLLGLKGAMSEAELHVLRARLNGGIRNKAARGELRRGLPIGFVWGEADGEILIHPDEAVAHAIRTVFARFAELGSARRVWLLWRGDQDETAYCLT
;
A
#
# COMPACT_ATOMS: atom_id res chain seq x y z
N MET A 1 26.67 -11.98 -19.46
CA MET A 1 27.30 -12.47 -18.21
C MET A 1 26.20 -13.12 -17.40
N THR A 2 26.33 -14.41 -17.13
CA THR A 2 25.31 -15.26 -16.48
C THR A 2 25.01 -14.78 -15.05
N GLU A 3 23.73 -14.67 -14.68
CA GLU A 3 23.28 -14.21 -13.35
C GLU A 3 23.95 -14.96 -12.18
N HIS A 4 24.27 -16.24 -12.40
CA HIS A 4 24.97 -17.08 -11.44
C HIS A 4 26.36 -16.58 -11.04
N SER A 5 27.01 -15.72 -11.83
CA SER A 5 28.39 -15.30 -11.53
C SER A 5 28.49 -14.34 -10.32
N LYS A 6 27.37 -13.76 -9.86
CA LYS A 6 27.32 -12.86 -8.70
C LYS A 6 26.94 -13.57 -7.40
N ILE A 7 26.31 -14.74 -7.51
CA ILE A 7 25.91 -15.53 -6.34
C ILE A 7 27.12 -16.32 -5.85
N ALA A 8 27.37 -16.23 -4.55
CA ALA A 8 28.48 -16.91 -3.89
C ALA A 8 27.93 -17.82 -2.79
N ALA A 9 28.71 -18.81 -2.36
CA ALA A 9 28.30 -19.72 -1.30
C ALA A 9 27.92 -18.99 0.00
N GLY A 10 28.57 -17.86 0.31
CA GLY A 10 28.23 -17.01 1.46
C GLY A 10 26.84 -16.34 1.34
N HIS A 11 26.35 -16.11 0.13
CA HIS A 11 24.97 -15.66 -0.10
C HIS A 11 23.98 -16.80 0.18
N GLN A 12 24.22 -17.99 -0.37
CA GLN A 12 23.35 -19.17 -0.21
C GLN A 12 23.36 -19.76 1.22
N ALA A 13 24.38 -19.44 2.02
CA ALA A 13 24.45 -19.76 3.44
C ALA A 13 23.39 -19.01 4.28
N ARG A 14 22.88 -17.88 3.76
CA ARG A 14 21.95 -16.95 4.40
C ARG A 14 20.56 -17.07 3.81
N LEU A 15 19.58 -16.37 4.40
CA LEU A 15 18.19 -16.40 3.93
C LEU A 15 18.04 -15.80 2.53
N ALA A 16 17.21 -16.42 1.70
CA ALA A 16 16.62 -15.79 0.53
C ALA A 16 15.24 -15.27 0.94
N VAL A 17 15.07 -13.95 0.93
CA VAL A 17 13.79 -13.34 1.30
C VAL A 17 13.02 -12.98 0.04
N VAL A 18 11.83 -13.55 -0.13
CA VAL A 18 10.86 -13.16 -1.14
C VAL A 18 9.88 -12.19 -0.50
N TYR A 19 9.97 -10.92 -0.87
CA TYR A 19 9.10 -9.87 -0.33
C TYR A 19 7.98 -9.57 -1.31
N LEU A 20 6.74 -9.82 -0.87
CA LEU A 20 5.53 -9.60 -1.66
C LEU A 20 4.93 -8.25 -1.33
N ARG A 21 4.48 -7.56 -2.37
CA ARG A 21 3.76 -6.30 -2.23
C ARG A 21 2.74 -6.13 -3.34
N GLN A 22 1.49 -5.93 -2.93
CA GLN A 22 0.38 -5.55 -3.80
C GLN A 22 -0.32 -4.31 -3.27
N SER A 23 -0.71 -3.39 -4.15
CA SER A 23 -1.52 -2.23 -3.79
C SER A 23 -3.00 -2.61 -3.71
N SER A 24 -3.61 -2.39 -2.54
CA SER A 24 -5.07 -2.45 -2.26
C SER A 24 -5.78 -3.80 -2.40
N ALA A 25 -6.64 -4.12 -1.43
CA ALA A 25 -7.49 -5.31 -1.41
C ALA A 25 -8.30 -5.51 -2.71
N SER A 26 -8.79 -4.43 -3.32
CA SER A 26 -9.55 -4.47 -4.58
C SER A 26 -8.74 -4.90 -5.80
N GLN A 27 -7.42 -4.72 -5.81
CA GLN A 27 -6.56 -5.23 -6.89
C GLN A 27 -6.14 -6.68 -6.64
N VAL A 28 -6.10 -7.15 -5.38
CA VAL A 28 -5.75 -8.53 -5.07
C VAL A 28 -6.85 -9.50 -5.50
N GLU A 29 -8.12 -9.15 -5.28
CA GLU A 29 -9.27 -9.98 -5.70
C GLU A 29 -9.37 -10.11 -7.24
N ASN A 30 -8.96 -9.08 -7.98
CA ASN A 30 -9.08 -9.02 -9.44
C ASN A 30 -7.80 -9.44 -10.20
N ASN A 31 -6.65 -9.59 -9.54
CA ASN A 31 -5.37 -9.91 -10.20
C ASN A 31 -4.70 -11.17 -9.60
N ARG A 32 -5.42 -12.30 -9.60
CA ARG A 32 -4.92 -13.60 -9.09
C ARG A 32 -3.58 -14.01 -9.71
N GLU A 33 -3.40 -13.79 -11.02
CA GLU A 33 -2.13 -14.06 -11.72
C GLU A 33 -0.94 -13.25 -11.16
N SER A 34 -1.16 -12.02 -10.69
CA SER A 34 -0.10 -11.17 -10.16
C SER A 34 0.37 -11.62 -8.78
N THR A 35 -0.53 -12.21 -7.99
CA THR A 35 -0.20 -12.84 -6.71
C THR A 35 0.55 -14.15 -6.93
N GLU A 36 0.10 -15.00 -7.85
CA GLU A 36 0.78 -16.25 -8.22
C GLU A 36 2.21 -16.02 -8.71
N ARG A 37 2.43 -15.02 -9.57
CA ARG A 37 3.78 -14.65 -10.03
C ARG A 37 4.71 -14.20 -8.91
N GLN A 38 4.19 -13.57 -7.86
CA GLN A 38 5.00 -13.18 -6.71
C GLN A 38 5.41 -14.39 -5.86
N TYR A 39 4.48 -15.32 -5.62
CA TYR A 39 4.81 -16.57 -4.91
C TYR A 39 5.77 -17.45 -5.73
N ALA A 40 5.70 -17.39 -7.06
CA ALA A 40 6.62 -18.09 -7.96
C ALA A 40 8.09 -17.64 -7.79
N LEU A 41 8.36 -16.47 -7.20
CA LEU A 41 9.73 -16.03 -6.88
C LEU A 41 10.41 -16.93 -5.83
N SER A 42 9.64 -17.67 -5.03
CA SER A 42 10.21 -18.73 -4.18
C SER A 42 10.84 -19.85 -5.03
N GLY A 43 10.26 -20.17 -6.19
CA GLY A 43 10.84 -21.08 -7.19
C GLY A 43 12.16 -20.53 -7.73
N ARG A 44 12.19 -19.23 -8.07
CA ARG A 44 13.42 -18.57 -8.52
C ARG A 44 14.54 -18.66 -7.46
N ALA A 45 14.24 -18.46 -6.18
CA ALA A 45 15.24 -18.61 -5.12
C ALA A 45 15.90 -20.01 -5.14
N ARG A 46 15.10 -21.06 -5.36
CA ARG A 46 15.58 -22.45 -5.47
C ARG A 46 16.44 -22.67 -6.72
N GLU A 47 16.02 -22.14 -7.87
CA GLU A 47 16.79 -22.20 -9.12
C GLU A 47 18.15 -21.49 -8.98
N LEU A 48 18.21 -20.44 -8.17
CA LEU A 48 19.44 -19.74 -7.82
C LEU A 48 20.30 -20.47 -6.76
N GLY A 49 19.85 -21.63 -6.27
CA GLY A 49 20.59 -22.53 -5.39
C GLY A 49 20.35 -22.34 -3.90
N TRP A 50 19.32 -21.59 -3.49
CA TRP A 50 18.91 -21.58 -2.08
C TRP A 50 18.11 -22.83 -1.72
N PRO A 51 18.40 -23.47 -0.58
CA PRO A 51 17.58 -24.58 -0.08
C PRO A 51 16.25 -24.06 0.46
N ASP A 52 15.20 -24.88 0.38
CA ASP A 52 13.83 -24.53 0.76
C ASP A 52 13.73 -23.99 2.19
N GLU A 53 14.50 -24.53 3.13
CA GLU A 53 14.48 -24.11 4.54
C GLU A 53 15.03 -22.70 4.75
N ARG A 54 15.71 -22.13 3.74
CA ARG A 54 16.25 -20.77 3.76
C ARG A 54 15.46 -19.80 2.89
N VAL A 55 14.39 -20.24 2.23
CA VAL A 55 13.50 -19.35 1.48
C VAL A 55 12.42 -18.84 2.42
N LEU A 56 12.50 -17.56 2.79
CA LEU A 56 11.53 -16.89 3.63
C LEU A 56 10.62 -16.01 2.76
N VAL A 57 9.32 -16.24 2.83
CA VAL A 57 8.31 -15.39 2.21
C VAL A 57 7.80 -14.37 3.23
N ILE A 58 7.84 -13.08 2.89
CA ILE A 58 7.35 -11.96 3.69
C ILE A 58 6.20 -11.32 2.91
N ASP A 59 4.98 -11.58 3.36
CA ASP A 59 3.73 -11.21 2.71
C ASP A 59 2.80 -10.38 3.61
N GLU A 60 3.27 -9.98 4.80
CA GLU A 60 2.50 -9.27 5.82
C GLU A 60 1.99 -7.89 5.34
N ASP A 61 2.60 -7.36 4.27
CA ASP A 61 2.22 -6.08 3.67
C ASP A 61 1.31 -6.20 2.43
N LEU A 62 0.82 -7.41 2.10
CA LEU A 62 -0.16 -7.63 1.03
C LEU A 62 -1.49 -6.95 1.34
N GLY A 63 -2.06 -6.27 0.34
CA GLY A 63 -3.41 -5.69 0.43
C GLY A 63 -3.52 -4.39 1.25
N LEU A 64 -2.44 -3.96 1.92
CA LEU A 64 -2.42 -2.70 2.67
C LEU A 64 -2.37 -1.49 1.71
N SER A 65 -3.43 -0.69 1.71
CA SER A 65 -3.50 0.53 0.90
C SER A 65 -2.63 1.65 1.47
N GLY A 66 -2.10 2.47 0.56
CA GLY A 66 -1.13 3.54 0.86
C GLY A 66 -1.66 4.74 1.65
N SER A 67 -2.81 4.66 2.34
CA SER A 67 -3.44 5.78 3.04
C SER A 67 -3.36 5.73 4.57
N GLY A 68 -2.94 4.62 5.19
CA GLY A 68 -2.79 4.52 6.65
C GLY A 68 -1.35 4.70 7.14
N SER A 69 -1.20 5.25 8.35
CA SER A 69 0.03 5.25 9.17
C SER A 69 0.34 3.87 9.80
N VAL A 70 -0.31 2.81 9.31
CA VAL A 70 -0.09 1.44 9.77
C VAL A 70 1.36 1.08 9.47
N MET A 71 2.11 0.79 10.54
CA MET A 71 3.49 0.31 10.46
C MET A 71 3.51 -0.95 9.57
N ARG A 72 4.32 -0.90 8.52
CA ARG A 72 4.59 -2.03 7.64
C ARG A 72 5.50 -3.01 8.32
N ALA A 73 4.90 -3.96 9.04
CA ALA A 73 5.64 -4.95 9.80
C ALA A 73 6.54 -5.80 8.89
N GLY A 74 6.09 -6.12 7.67
CA GLY A 74 6.85 -6.94 6.71
C GLY A 74 8.12 -6.23 6.21
N PHE A 75 8.01 -5.00 5.72
CA PHE A 75 9.17 -4.22 5.26
C PHE A 75 10.14 -3.91 6.40
N ALA A 76 9.64 -3.60 7.60
CA ALA A 76 10.47 -3.37 8.78
C ALA A 76 11.25 -4.65 9.17
N ARG A 77 10.59 -5.81 9.12
CA ARG A 77 11.21 -7.12 9.32
C ARG A 77 12.28 -7.38 8.27
N LEU A 78 11.98 -7.21 6.99
CA LEU A 78 12.95 -7.35 5.88
C LEU A 78 14.20 -6.50 6.14
N THR A 79 14.01 -5.20 6.41
CA THR A 79 15.11 -4.26 6.63
C THR A 79 15.96 -4.66 7.83
N SER A 80 15.32 -5.19 8.89
CA SER A 80 16.01 -5.66 10.09
C SER A 80 16.85 -6.91 9.81
N GLU A 81 16.30 -7.90 9.12
CA GLU A 81 17.04 -9.12 8.76
C GLU A 81 18.24 -8.82 7.83
N VAL A 82 18.07 -7.88 6.89
CA VAL A 82 19.16 -7.38 6.04
C VAL A 82 20.21 -6.68 6.90
N ALA A 83 19.83 -5.75 7.77
CA ALA A 83 20.77 -5.03 8.64
C ALA A 83 21.55 -5.95 9.59
N LEU A 84 20.98 -7.09 9.99
CA LEU A 84 21.63 -8.12 10.78
C LEU A 84 22.51 -9.08 9.95
N ALA A 85 22.69 -8.80 8.65
CA ALA A 85 23.44 -9.60 7.68
C ALA A 85 22.96 -11.07 7.57
N ARG A 86 21.69 -11.33 7.86
CA ARG A 86 21.09 -12.68 7.80
C ARG A 86 20.52 -13.05 6.44
N VAL A 87 20.44 -12.08 5.53
CA VAL A 87 19.85 -12.22 4.20
C VAL A 87 20.95 -12.20 3.15
N GLY A 88 20.98 -13.25 2.32
CA GLY A 88 21.89 -13.36 1.18
C GLY A 88 21.30 -12.77 -0.09
N ILE A 89 19.98 -12.81 -0.25
CA ILE A 89 19.28 -12.19 -1.37
C ILE A 89 17.87 -11.72 -0.98
N VAL A 90 17.46 -10.56 -1.49
CA VAL A 90 16.08 -10.07 -1.45
C VAL A 90 15.51 -10.16 -2.86
N LEU A 91 14.40 -10.86 -3.01
CA LEU A 91 13.67 -11.03 -4.28
C LEU A 91 12.32 -10.33 -4.21
N GLY A 92 11.95 -9.66 -5.31
CA GLY A 92 10.60 -9.15 -5.51
C GLY A 92 10.33 -8.91 -7.00
N LEU A 93 9.06 -8.84 -7.41
CA LEU A 93 8.71 -8.76 -8.84
C LEU A 93 9.29 -7.52 -9.52
N GLU A 94 9.20 -6.39 -8.84
CA GLU A 94 9.82 -5.13 -9.25
C GLU A 94 10.51 -4.55 -8.03
N VAL A 95 11.85 -4.63 -8.00
CA VAL A 95 12.64 -4.21 -6.82
C VAL A 95 12.49 -2.72 -6.52
N SER A 96 12.21 -1.90 -7.54
CA SER A 96 11.88 -0.48 -7.38
C SER A 96 10.60 -0.23 -6.57
N ARG A 97 9.71 -1.24 -6.45
CA ARG A 97 8.44 -1.12 -5.73
C ARG A 97 8.47 -1.70 -4.32
N LEU A 98 9.58 -2.28 -3.86
CA LEU A 98 9.65 -2.89 -2.52
C LEU A 98 9.33 -1.84 -1.44
N ALA A 99 9.99 -0.69 -1.53
CA ALA A 99 9.81 0.42 -0.58
C ALA A 99 8.67 1.36 -0.97
N ARG A 100 8.05 2.03 0.02
CA ARG A 100 6.88 2.91 -0.23
C ARG A 100 7.28 4.25 -0.84
N ASN A 101 8.46 4.70 -0.50
CA ASN A 101 9.06 5.95 -0.90
C ASN A 101 10.52 5.69 -1.28
N ASN A 102 11.12 6.65 -1.97
CA ASN A 102 12.50 6.53 -2.45
C ASN A 102 13.52 6.48 -1.30
N ALA A 103 13.23 7.11 -0.16
CA ALA A 103 14.14 7.14 0.98
C ALA A 103 14.34 5.73 1.59
N ASP A 104 13.24 5.01 1.81
CA ASP A 104 13.24 3.63 2.31
C ASP A 104 13.90 2.67 1.29
N TRP A 105 13.74 2.95 -0.01
CA TRP A 105 14.41 2.19 -1.07
C TRP A 105 15.93 2.38 -1.03
N HIS A 106 16.39 3.63 -1.00
CA HIS A 106 17.83 3.94 -0.90
C HIS A 106 18.43 3.39 0.37
N ARG A 107 17.71 3.46 1.49
CA ARG A 107 18.15 2.86 2.75
C ARG A 107 18.36 1.35 2.65
N LEU A 108 17.44 0.64 1.98
CA LEU A 108 17.59 -0.80 1.74
C LEU A 108 18.81 -1.11 0.85
N ILE A 109 19.03 -0.33 -0.22
CA ILE A 109 20.21 -0.45 -1.10
C ILE A 109 21.49 -0.26 -0.28
N GLU A 110 21.54 0.77 0.59
CA GLU A 110 22.70 1.05 1.44
C GLU A 110 22.99 -0.10 2.40
N LEU A 111 21.97 -0.55 3.14
CA LEU A 111 22.11 -1.69 4.06
C LEU A 111 22.58 -2.94 3.32
N ALA A 112 21.94 -3.28 2.21
CA ALA A 112 22.29 -4.44 1.40
C ALA A 112 23.72 -4.36 0.85
N GLY A 113 24.19 -3.16 0.49
CA GLY A 113 25.60 -2.96 0.09
C GLY A 113 26.59 -3.19 1.24
N LEU A 114 26.24 -2.79 2.46
CA LEU A 114 27.07 -3.00 3.65
C LEU A 114 27.09 -4.45 4.13
N THR A 115 25.99 -5.18 3.95
CA THR A 115 25.82 -6.55 4.46
C THR A 115 26.02 -7.63 3.41
N ASP A 116 26.58 -7.27 2.24
CA ASP A 116 26.78 -8.20 1.13
C ASP A 116 25.48 -8.93 0.75
N THR A 117 24.37 -8.20 0.71
CA THR A 117 23.05 -8.76 0.38
C THR A 117 22.72 -8.44 -1.08
N LEU A 118 22.38 -9.46 -1.86
CA LEU A 118 21.96 -9.30 -3.24
C LEU A 118 20.51 -8.81 -3.31
N ILE A 119 20.17 -8.11 -4.39
CA ILE A 119 18.80 -7.71 -4.72
C ILE A 119 18.46 -8.28 -6.09
N GLY A 120 17.33 -8.96 -6.24
CA GLY A 120 16.91 -9.55 -7.51
C GLY A 120 15.45 -9.28 -7.84
N ASP A 121 15.19 -9.11 -9.13
CA ASP A 121 13.85 -9.04 -9.72
C ASP A 121 13.70 -10.03 -10.88
N ALA A 122 12.65 -9.87 -11.68
CA ALA A 122 12.44 -10.67 -12.88
C ALA A 122 13.58 -10.49 -13.92
N ASP A 123 14.19 -9.29 -13.98
CA ASP A 123 15.16 -8.90 -15.00
C ASP A 123 16.60 -9.28 -14.64
N GLY A 124 16.92 -9.44 -13.35
CA GLY A 124 18.22 -9.94 -12.94
C GLY A 124 18.59 -9.78 -11.48
N ILE A 125 19.86 -10.06 -11.20
CA ILE A 125 20.48 -9.99 -9.87
C ILE A 125 21.50 -8.85 -9.82
N TYR A 126 21.39 -8.05 -8.78
CA TYR A 126 22.14 -6.83 -8.54
C TYR A 126 22.85 -6.93 -7.20
N HIS A 127 24.11 -6.51 -7.18
CA HIS A 127 24.89 -6.37 -5.97
C HIS A 127 25.07 -4.89 -5.66
N PRO A 128 24.43 -4.35 -4.59
CA PRO A 128 24.41 -2.92 -4.32
C PRO A 128 25.78 -2.27 -4.02
N ALA A 129 26.81 -3.08 -3.74
CA ALA A 129 28.18 -2.61 -3.57
C ALA A 129 28.90 -2.36 -4.91
N LEU A 130 28.40 -2.93 -6.02
CA LEU A 130 28.95 -2.71 -7.35
C LEU A 130 28.36 -1.44 -7.96
N PHE A 131 29.22 -0.58 -8.49
CA PHE A 131 28.83 0.73 -9.04
C PHE A 131 27.73 0.63 -10.11
N ASN A 132 27.90 -0.25 -11.11
CA ASN A 132 26.95 -0.40 -12.21
C ASN A 132 25.58 -0.89 -11.73
N ASP A 133 25.57 -1.86 -10.82
CA ASP A 133 24.32 -2.40 -10.26
C ASP A 133 23.63 -1.36 -9.39
N ARG A 134 24.39 -0.62 -8.57
CA ARG A 134 23.85 0.46 -7.73
C ARG A 134 23.23 1.58 -8.56
N LEU A 135 23.87 1.99 -9.66
CA LEU A 135 23.31 2.96 -10.59
C LEU A 135 22.00 2.47 -11.20
N LEU A 136 21.96 1.22 -11.64
CA LEU A 136 20.77 0.63 -12.24
C LEU A 136 19.62 0.52 -11.23
N LEU A 137 19.90 0.11 -9.99
CA LEU A 137 18.93 0.08 -8.89
C LEU A 137 18.39 1.48 -8.59
N GLY A 138 19.25 2.51 -8.60
CA GLY A 138 18.83 3.91 -8.45
C GLY A 138 17.94 4.38 -9.59
N LEU A 139 18.30 4.06 -10.85
CA LEU A 139 17.51 4.41 -12.04
C LEU A 139 16.14 3.72 -12.04
N LYS A 140 16.09 2.42 -11.71
CA LYS A 140 14.84 1.67 -11.55
C LYS A 140 13.94 2.33 -10.51
N GLY A 141 14.50 2.82 -9.40
CA GLY A 141 13.78 3.61 -8.40
C GLY A 141 13.18 4.90 -8.96
N ALA A 142 14.00 5.73 -9.64
CA ALA A 142 13.56 6.99 -10.24
C ALA A 142 12.50 6.80 -11.34
N MET A 143 12.63 5.76 -12.17
CA MET A 143 11.63 5.42 -13.18
C MET A 143 10.28 5.08 -12.56
N SER A 144 10.25 4.31 -11.47
CA SER A 144 9.01 3.98 -10.75
C SER A 144 8.31 5.23 -10.20
N GLU A 145 9.08 6.20 -9.69
CA GLU A 145 8.52 7.50 -9.26
C GLU A 145 7.94 8.30 -10.42
N ALA A 146 8.63 8.32 -11.57
CA ALA A 146 8.17 9.01 -12.76
C ALA A 146 6.86 8.39 -13.31
N GLU A 147 6.76 7.06 -13.36
CA GLU A 147 5.53 6.37 -13.74
C GLU A 147 4.36 6.74 -12.82
N LEU A 148 4.60 6.75 -11.51
CA LEU A 148 3.59 7.12 -10.52
C LEU A 148 3.16 8.59 -10.68
N HIS A 149 4.10 9.49 -11.00
CA HIS A 149 3.80 10.88 -11.30
C HIS A 149 2.88 11.00 -12.51
N VAL A 150 3.19 10.31 -13.63
CA VAL A 150 2.37 10.32 -14.85
C VAL A 150 0.97 9.76 -14.58
N LEU A 151 0.86 8.65 -13.85
CA LEU A 151 -0.43 8.07 -13.47
C LEU A 151 -1.26 9.04 -12.63
N ARG A 152 -0.67 9.68 -11.61
CA ARG A 152 -1.34 10.69 -10.79
C ARG A 152 -1.77 11.90 -11.61
N ALA A 153 -0.93 12.39 -12.52
CA ALA A 153 -1.26 13.50 -13.40
C ALA A 153 -2.48 13.19 -14.27
N ARG A 154 -2.53 11.98 -14.86
CA ARG A 154 -3.68 11.51 -15.66
C ARG A 154 -4.96 11.40 -14.84
N LEU A 155 -4.89 10.79 -13.65
CA LEU A 155 -6.05 10.67 -12.75
C LEU A 155 -6.57 12.04 -12.31
N ASN A 156 -5.68 12.95 -11.92
CA ASN A 156 -6.06 14.31 -11.54
C ASN A 156 -6.66 15.10 -12.71
N GLY A 157 -6.10 14.94 -13.92
CA GLY A 157 -6.69 15.49 -15.14
C GLY A 157 -8.11 14.97 -15.39
N GLY A 158 -8.32 13.65 -15.24
CA GLY A 158 -9.64 13.03 -15.34
C GLY A 158 -10.63 13.53 -14.29
N ILE A 159 -10.21 13.66 -13.03
CA ILE A 159 -11.02 14.24 -11.95
C ILE A 159 -11.43 15.67 -12.28
N ARG A 160 -10.49 16.51 -12.73
CA ARG A 160 -10.76 17.90 -13.11
C ARG A 160 -11.72 17.98 -14.30
N ASN A 161 -11.55 17.14 -15.31
CA ASN A 161 -12.42 17.13 -16.48
C ASN A 161 -13.84 16.66 -16.15
N LYS A 162 -13.98 15.64 -15.27
CA LYS A 162 -15.29 15.25 -14.74
C LYS A 162 -15.93 16.39 -13.93
N ALA A 163 -15.15 17.10 -13.11
CA ALA A 163 -15.65 18.22 -12.33
C ALA A 163 -16.14 19.37 -13.22
N ALA A 164 -15.38 19.72 -14.26
CA ALA A 164 -15.73 20.79 -15.19
C ALA A 164 -17.05 20.53 -15.95
N ARG A 165 -17.41 19.26 -16.14
CA ARG A 165 -18.69 18.85 -16.74
C ARG A 165 -19.82 18.61 -15.73
N GLY A 166 -19.56 18.77 -14.42
CA GLY A 166 -20.54 18.46 -13.37
C GLY A 166 -20.70 16.96 -13.04
N GLU A 167 -20.04 16.08 -13.80
CA GLU A 167 -20.17 14.62 -13.71
C GLU A 167 -19.32 13.98 -12.58
N LEU A 168 -18.59 14.79 -11.79
CA LEU A 168 -17.72 14.27 -10.73
C LEU A 168 -18.54 13.83 -9.50
N ARG A 169 -18.95 12.57 -9.48
CA ARG A 169 -19.49 11.94 -8.27
C ARG A 169 -18.38 11.56 -7.30
N ARG A 170 -18.40 12.15 -6.10
CA ARG A 170 -17.54 11.76 -4.96
C ARG A 170 -18.37 11.11 -3.85
N GLY A 171 -17.71 10.51 -2.87
CA GLY A 171 -18.39 10.10 -1.64
C GLY A 171 -19.10 11.30 -1.02
N LEU A 172 -20.40 11.16 -0.78
CA LEU A 172 -21.21 12.18 -0.10
C LEU A 172 -21.01 12.08 1.41
N PRO A 173 -21.24 13.16 2.17
CA PRO A 173 -21.33 13.07 3.62
C PRO A 173 -22.34 12.01 4.05
N ILE A 174 -22.12 11.43 5.23
CA ILE A 174 -22.98 10.37 5.79
C ILE A 174 -24.44 10.83 5.80
N GLY A 175 -25.31 9.95 5.32
CA GLY A 175 -26.76 10.12 5.20
C GLY A 175 -27.24 10.99 4.03
N PHE A 176 -26.36 11.22 3.05
CA PHE A 176 -26.74 11.67 1.71
C PHE A 176 -26.42 10.58 0.67
N VAL A 177 -27.22 10.49 -0.38
CA VAL A 177 -27.07 9.54 -1.48
C VAL A 177 -27.18 10.25 -2.84
N TRP A 178 -26.53 9.71 -3.86
CA TRP A 178 -26.68 10.23 -5.23
C TRP A 178 -28.03 9.79 -5.79
N GLY A 179 -28.75 10.72 -6.41
CA GLY A 179 -29.96 10.42 -7.15
C GLY A 179 -29.71 9.88 -8.56
N GLU A 180 -30.80 9.59 -9.27
CA GLU A 180 -30.80 9.08 -10.63
C GLU A 180 -30.43 10.19 -11.64
N ALA A 181 -30.81 11.44 -11.34
CA ALA A 181 -30.42 12.57 -12.17
C ALA A 181 -28.94 12.96 -11.96
N ASP A 182 -28.33 13.54 -12.99
CA ASP A 182 -26.93 13.93 -12.91
C ASP A 182 -26.73 15.09 -11.92
N GLY A 183 -25.75 14.95 -11.02
CA GLY A 183 -25.52 15.88 -9.92
C GLY A 183 -26.57 15.89 -8.79
N GLU A 184 -27.61 15.06 -8.83
CA GLU A 184 -28.66 15.04 -7.81
C GLU A 184 -28.17 14.44 -6.48
N ILE A 185 -28.39 15.17 -5.38
CA ILE A 185 -28.06 14.73 -4.02
C ILE A 185 -29.36 14.64 -3.22
N LEU A 186 -29.64 13.46 -2.70
CA LEU A 186 -30.82 13.15 -1.89
C LEU A 186 -30.39 12.83 -0.45
N ILE A 187 -31.32 12.99 0.50
CA ILE A 187 -31.15 12.43 1.85
C ILE A 187 -31.32 10.92 1.75
N HIS A 188 -30.58 10.18 2.58
CA HIS A 188 -30.68 8.73 2.66
C HIS A 188 -32.14 8.28 2.88
N PRO A 189 -32.64 7.24 2.18
CA PRO A 189 -34.03 6.83 2.23
C PRO A 189 -34.46 6.22 3.58
N ASP A 190 -33.50 5.80 4.40
CA ASP A 190 -33.76 5.40 5.79
C ASP A 190 -34.23 6.61 6.61
N GLU A 191 -35.48 6.55 7.07
CA GLU A 191 -36.11 7.59 7.88
C GLU A 191 -35.35 7.87 9.19
N ALA A 192 -34.71 6.87 9.81
CA ALA A 192 -33.92 7.09 11.02
C ALA A 192 -32.71 7.97 10.71
N VAL A 193 -32.04 7.72 9.58
CA VAL A 193 -30.89 8.52 9.10
C VAL A 193 -31.34 9.91 8.68
N ALA A 194 -32.44 10.01 7.93
CA ALA A 194 -33.00 11.27 7.47
C ALA A 194 -33.44 12.16 8.64
N HIS A 195 -34.14 11.58 9.63
CA HIS A 195 -34.55 12.25 10.84
C HIS A 195 -33.34 12.73 11.64
N ALA A 196 -32.34 11.87 11.83
CA ALA A 196 -31.12 12.24 12.54
C ALA A 196 -30.45 13.48 11.91
N ILE A 197 -30.26 13.48 10.59
CA ILE A 197 -29.67 14.62 9.89
C ILE A 197 -30.50 15.89 10.07
N ARG A 198 -31.81 15.82 9.87
CA ARG A 198 -32.71 16.99 10.03
C ARG A 198 -32.66 17.55 11.44
N THR A 199 -32.66 16.69 12.46
CA THR A 199 -32.59 17.08 13.86
C THR A 199 -31.26 17.76 14.20
N VAL A 200 -30.12 17.28 13.67
CA VAL A 200 -28.81 17.94 13.85
C VAL A 200 -28.87 19.38 13.35
N PHE A 201 -29.37 19.59 12.11
CA PHE A 201 -29.44 20.91 11.51
C PHE A 201 -30.45 21.84 12.21
N ALA A 202 -31.61 21.32 12.64
CA ALA A 202 -32.59 22.08 13.41
C ALA A 202 -32.00 22.56 14.75
N ARG A 203 -31.37 21.65 15.51
CA ARG A 203 -30.71 22.00 16.78
C ARG A 203 -29.54 22.95 16.58
N PHE A 204 -28.82 22.84 15.48
CA PHE A 204 -27.76 23.79 15.17
C PHE A 204 -28.31 25.19 14.91
N ALA A 205 -29.40 25.31 14.16
CA ALA A 205 -30.06 26.59 13.90
C ALA A 205 -30.56 27.27 15.19
N GLU A 206 -31.02 26.49 16.17
CA GLU A 206 -31.45 26.98 17.49
C GLU A 206 -30.27 27.35 18.40
N LEU A 207 -29.23 26.51 18.45
CA LEU A 207 -28.15 26.61 19.45
C LEU A 207 -26.94 27.42 18.96
N GLY A 208 -26.77 27.58 17.65
CA GLY A 208 -25.65 28.27 16.99
C GLY A 208 -24.28 27.63 17.24
N SER A 209 -24.21 26.42 17.80
CA SER A 209 -22.95 25.79 18.23
C SER A 209 -22.97 24.27 18.04
N ALA A 210 -22.06 23.77 17.21
CA ALA A 210 -21.91 22.34 16.95
C ALA A 210 -21.61 21.53 18.22
N ARG A 211 -20.82 22.10 19.15
CA ARG A 211 -20.52 21.46 20.44
C ARG A 211 -21.77 21.28 21.29
N ARG A 212 -22.67 22.27 21.32
CA ARG A 212 -23.93 22.18 22.09
C ARG A 212 -24.87 21.13 21.50
N VAL A 213 -24.98 21.07 20.16
CA VAL A 213 -25.74 20.03 19.46
C VAL A 213 -25.21 18.63 19.81
N TRP A 214 -23.89 18.44 19.76
CA TRP A 214 -23.26 17.15 20.07
C TRP A 214 -23.48 16.73 21.53
N LEU A 215 -23.39 17.66 22.49
CA LEU A 215 -23.65 17.35 23.91
C LEU A 215 -25.10 16.94 24.15
N LEU A 216 -26.06 17.63 23.52
CA LEU A 216 -27.48 17.29 23.60
C LEU A 216 -27.75 15.91 22.99
N TRP A 217 -27.18 15.65 21.82
CA TRP A 217 -27.30 14.35 21.14
C TRP A 217 -26.74 13.19 21.96
N ARG A 218 -25.65 13.42 22.69
CA ARG A 218 -25.07 12.42 23.58
C ARG A 218 -25.97 12.12 24.78
N GLY A 219 -26.64 13.14 25.32
CA GLY A 219 -27.60 12.98 26.42
C GLY A 219 -28.85 12.17 26.03
N ASP A 220 -29.40 12.40 24.83
CA ASP A 220 -30.60 11.68 24.35
C ASP A 220 -30.33 10.18 24.07
N GLN A 221 -29.09 9.82 23.72
CA GLN A 221 -28.68 8.42 23.52
C GLN A 221 -28.57 7.64 24.84
N ASP A 222 -28.23 8.32 25.95
CA ASP A 222 -28.17 7.70 27.28
C ASP A 222 -29.58 7.46 27.86
N GLU A 223 -30.58 8.29 27.50
CA GLU A 223 -31.99 8.08 27.90
C GLU A 223 -32.69 6.96 27.11
N THR A 224 -32.37 6.78 25.83
CA THR A 224 -32.97 5.71 25.01
C THR A 224 -32.46 4.31 25.37
N ALA A 225 -31.28 4.19 25.99
CA ALA A 225 -30.77 2.93 26.53
C ALA A 225 -31.54 2.43 27.78
N TYR A 226 -32.29 3.31 28.46
CA TYR A 226 -33.07 2.96 29.66
C TYR A 226 -34.52 2.54 29.37
N CYS A 227 -35.00 2.68 28.12
CA CYS A 227 -36.39 2.37 27.75
C CYS A 227 -36.59 1.00 27.06
N LEU A 228 -35.56 0.14 27.03
CA LEU A 228 -35.64 -1.23 26.47
C LEU A 228 -35.18 -2.33 27.45
N THR A 229 -35.42 -2.15 28.75
CA THR A 229 -35.39 -3.24 29.75
C THR A 229 -36.76 -3.44 30.37
#